data_AF-A0A9D9CZX7-F1
#
_entry.id   AF-A0A9D9CZX7-F1
#
_cell.length_a   1.000
_cell.length_b   1.000
_cell.length_c   1.000
_cell.angle_alpha   90.00
_cell.angle_beta   90.00
_cell.angle_gamma   90.00
#
_symmetry.space_group_name_H-M   'P 1'
#
loop_
_entity.id
_entity.type
_entity.pdbx_description
1 polymer ?
#
loop_
_entity_poly.entity_id
_entity_poly.type
_entity_poly.pdbx_seq_one_letter_code
_entity_poly.pdbx_strand_id
1 'polypeptide(L)'
;MDTVLNLLSLFGSLALFLFGMKTMSEGLEKFAGDRLRAILAAMTKNRVMGVVTGIVITAMIQSSSATTVMVVSFVNAGLMTLTQAIGVIMGANVGTTVTAWMISAIGFKVNIAALTLPLMCVGMPLIFSSVSKRKSVGEFIFGFAFLFMGLSYLQQSATDLNIGSYVANLLAGMADGGFLTILLFVVVGALVTMLVQASAATMAITLMLFDMHIQGFGFEQAAALAMGQNIGTTITAFMASLTANTQAKRAALAHMFFNVFGVLVVLIMFYPFCDAVTWIVTNVLHAGDNDLFRLSAFHTAFNIFNTLLLIGFVKQIEAFVCKVLPMPENQDAENRLLFISGGLLSTAELSILQANKEIVVFGERCRRMLTFVPKALECKKEEDFENAYKKLVHYEQITDNMEDEIGKYLGLVSEGRLSGESKNAIACMLREIGELESIGDSIYHLGRTLSRLREYGEETFNEEQNTYINKALKIVDESLVAMINVLSLPEEKTVNLKENIGIEDRLNELRTRCTERNVEAINNKEYSYRLGTYYIDFINECEKAGDYVMNVVQAVAKMRE
;
A
#
# COMPACT_ATOMS: atom_id res chain seq x y z
N MET A 1 -22.29 33.93 24.48
CA MET A 1 -21.38 32.96 25.13
C MET A 1 -21.92 31.54 24.91
N ASP A 2 -23.22 31.34 25.08
CA ASP A 2 -23.90 30.04 24.91
C ASP A 2 -23.80 29.45 23.50
N THR A 3 -23.96 30.25 22.43
CA THR A 3 -23.83 29.74 21.04
C THR A 3 -22.43 29.23 20.72
N VAL A 4 -21.39 29.93 21.18
CA VAL A 4 -20.00 29.51 20.97
C VAL A 4 -19.71 28.24 21.75
N LEU A 5 -20.19 28.16 23.00
CA LEU A 5 -20.03 26.98 23.83
C LEU A 5 -20.78 25.77 23.24
N ASN A 6 -21.99 25.96 22.72
CA ASN A 6 -22.77 24.91 22.06
C ASN A 6 -22.11 24.42 20.76
N LEU A 7 -21.52 25.33 19.97
CA LEU A 7 -20.72 24.95 18.79
C LEU A 7 -19.46 24.16 19.19
N LEU A 8 -18.75 24.59 20.23
CA LEU A 8 -17.59 23.86 20.76
C LEU A 8 -18.00 22.49 21.32
N SER A 9 -19.15 22.39 21.98
CA SER A 9 -19.72 21.11 22.44
C SER A 9 -20.07 20.19 21.27
N LEU A 10 -20.63 20.72 20.17
CA LEU A 10 -20.88 19.94 18.96
C LEU A 10 -19.57 19.38 18.38
N PHE A 11 -18.55 20.20 18.18
CA PHE A 11 -17.25 19.73 17.68
C PHE A 11 -16.53 18.80 18.67
N GLY A 12 -16.62 19.07 19.97
CA GLY A 12 -16.05 18.24 21.02
C GLY A 12 -16.72 16.87 21.11
N SER A 13 -18.04 16.80 20.97
CA SER A 13 -18.79 15.55 20.93
C SER A 13 -18.45 14.71 19.68
N LEU A 14 -18.27 15.36 18.52
CA LEU A 14 -17.78 14.71 17.30
C LEU A 14 -16.35 14.19 17.48
N ALA A 15 -15.47 14.98 18.10
CA ALA A 15 -14.09 14.55 18.39
C ALA A 15 -14.05 13.35 19.34
N LEU A 16 -14.90 13.34 20.37
CA LEU A 16 -15.05 12.21 21.29
C LEU A 16 -15.59 10.96 20.58
N PHE A 17 -16.59 11.12 19.69
CA PHE A 17 -17.12 10.05 18.86
C PHE A 17 -16.02 9.44 17.97
N LEU A 18 -15.26 10.29 17.27
CA LEU A 18 -14.14 9.87 16.42
C LEU A 18 -13.02 9.20 17.22
N PHE A 19 -12.71 9.72 18.41
CA PHE A 19 -11.73 9.11 19.31
C PHE A 19 -12.18 7.72 19.77
N GLY A 20 -13.44 7.59 20.18
CA GLY A 20 -14.03 6.30 20.57
C GLY A 20 -13.97 5.29 19.43
N MET A 21 -14.34 5.67 18.21
CA MET A 21 -14.19 4.82 17.03
C MET A 21 -12.73 4.44 16.79
N LYS A 22 -11.79 5.39 16.83
CA LYS A 22 -10.36 5.11 16.64
C LYS A 22 -9.85 4.10 17.67
N THR A 23 -10.11 4.31 18.96
CA THR A 23 -9.66 3.41 20.03
C THR A 23 -10.29 2.02 19.89
N MET A 24 -11.57 1.96 19.52
CA MET A 24 -12.26 0.70 19.28
C MET A 24 -11.64 -0.07 18.11
N SER A 25 -11.37 0.61 16.99
CA SER A 25 -10.73 0.05 15.80
C SER A 25 -9.32 -0.44 16.09
N GLU A 26 -8.49 0.34 16.80
CA GLU A 26 -7.15 -0.07 17.20
C GLU A 26 -7.18 -1.29 18.14
N GLY A 27 -8.15 -1.34 19.07
CA GLY A 27 -8.35 -2.50 19.95
C GLY A 27 -8.69 -3.77 19.16
N LEU A 28 -9.56 -3.65 18.15
CA LEU A 28 -9.92 -4.78 17.29
C LEU A 28 -8.76 -5.21 16.37
N GLU A 29 -8.01 -4.24 15.83
CA GLU A 29 -6.81 -4.47 15.01
C GLU A 29 -5.71 -5.18 15.81
N LYS A 30 -5.34 -4.67 16.98
CA LYS A 30 -4.34 -5.29 17.88
C LYS A 30 -4.78 -6.66 18.37
N PHE A 31 -6.09 -6.88 18.55
CA PHE A 31 -6.64 -8.19 18.88
C PHE A 31 -6.53 -9.17 17.71
N ALA A 32 -6.67 -8.69 16.48
CA ALA A 32 -6.52 -9.48 15.24
C ALA A 32 -5.05 -9.87 14.94
N GLY A 33 -4.06 -9.13 15.44
CA GLY A 33 -2.63 -9.46 15.41
C GLY A 33 -1.95 -9.31 14.04
N ASP A 34 -0.87 -10.08 13.78
CA ASP A 34 0.03 -10.00 12.61
C ASP A 34 -0.59 -10.48 11.26
N ARG A 35 -1.91 -10.42 11.11
CA ARG A 35 -2.63 -10.97 9.95
C ARG A 35 -2.48 -10.15 8.66
N LEU A 36 -1.64 -9.11 8.63
CA LEU A 36 -1.44 -8.26 7.45
C LEU A 36 -0.92 -9.06 6.25
N ARG A 37 -0.03 -10.03 6.46
CA ARG A 37 0.46 -10.94 5.39
C ARG A 37 -0.63 -11.91 4.92
N ALA A 38 -1.44 -12.44 5.84
CA ALA A 38 -2.60 -13.27 5.50
C ALA A 38 -3.69 -12.50 4.75
N ILE A 39 -3.85 -11.22 5.07
CA ILE A 39 -4.73 -10.28 4.36
C ILE A 39 -4.23 -10.10 2.92
N LEU A 40 -2.95 -9.77 2.72
CA LEU A 40 -2.35 -9.66 1.38
C LEU A 40 -2.47 -10.96 0.58
N ALA A 41 -2.23 -12.11 1.20
CA ALA A 41 -2.38 -13.42 0.57
C ALA A 41 -3.83 -13.77 0.19
N ALA A 42 -4.81 -13.32 0.98
CA ALA A 42 -6.23 -13.54 0.70
C ALA A 42 -6.76 -12.65 -0.45
N MET A 43 -6.22 -11.43 -0.58
CA MET A 43 -6.63 -10.44 -1.60
C MET A 43 -6.28 -10.83 -3.04
N THR A 44 -5.40 -11.81 -3.25
CA THR A 44 -4.77 -12.06 -4.56
C THR A 44 -5.42 -13.16 -5.40
N LYS A 45 -6.34 -13.99 -4.85
CA LYS A 45 -6.85 -15.18 -5.56
C LYS A 45 -7.80 -14.90 -6.72
N ASN A 46 -8.78 -13.99 -6.56
CA ASN A 46 -9.71 -13.57 -7.61
C ASN A 46 -10.55 -12.35 -7.16
N ARG A 47 -11.33 -11.76 -8.08
CA ARG A 47 -12.17 -10.57 -7.81
C ARG A 47 -13.18 -10.74 -6.66
N VAL A 48 -13.75 -11.93 -6.48
CA VAL A 48 -14.73 -12.20 -5.41
C VAL A 48 -14.02 -12.23 -4.06
N MET A 49 -12.85 -12.88 -3.99
CA MET A 49 -12.01 -12.82 -2.81
C MET A 49 -11.58 -11.40 -2.50
N GLY A 50 -11.27 -10.58 -3.50
CA GLY A 50 -11.03 -9.15 -3.32
C GLY A 50 -12.17 -8.44 -2.59
N VAL A 51 -13.41 -8.63 -3.05
CA VAL A 51 -14.62 -8.08 -2.40
C VAL A 51 -14.77 -8.58 -0.97
N VAL A 52 -14.67 -9.89 -0.74
CA VAL A 52 -14.80 -10.48 0.60
C VAL A 52 -13.73 -9.92 1.55
N THR A 53 -12.49 -9.80 1.09
CA THR A 53 -11.42 -9.24 1.91
C THR A 53 -11.67 -7.76 2.20
N GLY A 54 -12.13 -6.97 1.23
CA GLY A 54 -12.52 -5.58 1.44
C GLY A 54 -13.64 -5.42 2.49
N ILE A 55 -14.65 -6.29 2.44
CA ILE A 55 -15.75 -6.34 3.44
C ILE A 55 -15.16 -6.59 4.81
N VAL A 56 -14.37 -7.67 4.96
CA VAL A 56 -13.85 -8.12 6.25
C VAL A 56 -12.92 -7.06 6.86
N ILE A 57 -11.98 -6.53 6.09
CA ILE A 57 -11.05 -5.49 6.57
C ILE A 57 -11.83 -4.25 7.00
N THR A 58 -12.73 -3.76 6.15
CA THR A 58 -13.44 -2.52 6.46
C THR A 58 -14.41 -2.70 7.61
N ALA A 59 -15.06 -3.86 7.74
CA ALA A 59 -15.92 -4.16 8.89
C ALA A 59 -15.12 -4.23 10.20
N MET A 60 -13.90 -4.76 10.17
CA MET A 60 -13.02 -4.82 11.35
C MET A 60 -12.44 -3.44 11.69
N ILE A 61 -11.88 -2.72 10.70
CA ILE A 61 -11.28 -1.40 10.93
C ILE A 61 -12.36 -0.33 11.15
N GLN A 62 -13.58 -0.56 10.67
CA GLN A 62 -14.69 0.41 10.63
C GLN A 62 -14.37 1.72 9.90
N SER A 63 -13.40 1.70 8.98
CA SER A 63 -13.01 2.87 8.19
C SER A 63 -12.69 2.49 6.75
N SER A 64 -13.65 2.69 5.85
CA SER A 64 -13.41 2.52 4.41
C SER A 64 -12.43 3.52 3.85
N SER A 65 -12.35 4.72 4.42
CA SER A 65 -11.30 5.69 4.05
C SER A 65 -9.92 5.12 4.34
N ALA A 66 -9.70 4.55 5.53
CA ALA A 66 -8.43 3.90 5.86
C ALA A 66 -8.15 2.68 4.96
N THR A 67 -9.15 1.81 4.75
CA THR A 67 -8.99 0.65 3.87
C THR A 67 -8.71 1.07 2.43
N THR A 68 -9.36 2.11 1.91
CA THR A 68 -9.15 2.57 0.53
C THR A 68 -7.80 3.26 0.37
N VAL A 69 -7.39 4.08 1.33
CA VAL A 69 -6.05 4.67 1.34
C VAL A 69 -4.99 3.57 1.35
N MET A 70 -5.16 2.53 2.17
CA MET A 70 -4.29 1.36 2.18
C MET A 70 -4.24 0.65 0.82
N VAL A 71 -5.39 0.43 0.17
CA VAL A 71 -5.46 -0.15 -1.18
C VAL A 71 -4.73 0.72 -2.20
N VAL A 72 -4.95 2.04 -2.19
CA VAL A 72 -4.25 2.98 -3.08
C VAL A 72 -2.74 2.91 -2.85
N SER A 73 -2.30 2.85 -1.59
CA SER A 73 -0.90 2.68 -1.20
C SER A 73 -0.31 1.35 -1.67
N PHE A 74 -1.06 0.24 -1.64
CA PHE A 74 -0.62 -1.06 -2.17
C PHE A 74 -0.48 -1.07 -3.69
N VAL A 75 -1.37 -0.38 -4.40
CA VAL A 75 -1.25 -0.20 -5.84
C VAL A 75 -0.05 0.70 -6.17
N ASN A 76 0.18 1.74 -5.36
CA ASN A 76 1.36 2.59 -5.49
C ASN A 76 2.66 1.76 -5.34
N ALA A 77 2.77 0.96 -4.30
CA ALA A 77 3.93 0.12 -4.02
C ALA A 77 4.04 -1.14 -4.90
N GLY A 78 3.20 -1.29 -5.93
CA GLY A 78 3.19 -2.46 -6.81
C GLY A 78 2.92 -3.80 -6.10
N LEU A 79 2.37 -3.76 -4.89
CA LEU A 79 1.98 -4.94 -4.10
C LEU A 79 0.67 -5.53 -4.61
N MET A 80 -0.16 -4.72 -5.27
CA MET A 80 -1.46 -5.10 -5.77
C MET A 80 -1.71 -4.53 -7.17
N THR A 81 -2.29 -5.34 -8.05
CA THR A 81 -2.73 -4.87 -9.37
C THR A 81 -3.97 -3.98 -9.26
N LEU A 82 -4.19 -3.11 -10.25
CA LEU A 82 -5.38 -2.27 -10.31
C LEU A 82 -6.68 -3.10 -10.31
N THR A 83 -6.73 -4.21 -11.06
CA THR A 83 -7.85 -5.17 -11.02
C THR A 83 -8.15 -5.67 -9.60
N GLN A 84 -7.14 -6.08 -8.85
CA GLN A 84 -7.32 -6.55 -7.47
C GLN A 84 -7.82 -5.43 -6.56
N ALA A 85 -7.25 -4.23 -6.72
CA ALA A 85 -7.63 -3.03 -5.99
C ALA A 85 -9.11 -2.70 -6.13
N ILE A 86 -9.62 -2.71 -7.37
CA ILE A 86 -11.04 -2.44 -7.67
C ILE A 86 -11.94 -3.41 -6.90
N GLY A 87 -11.60 -4.70 -6.86
CA GLY A 87 -12.37 -5.70 -6.10
C GLY A 87 -12.41 -5.40 -4.60
N VAL A 88 -11.27 -5.03 -4.01
CA VAL A 88 -11.18 -4.69 -2.58
C VAL A 88 -11.95 -3.41 -2.26
N ILE A 89 -11.86 -2.40 -3.12
CA ILE A 89 -12.60 -1.13 -2.97
C ILE A 89 -14.11 -1.37 -2.96
N MET A 90 -14.63 -2.21 -3.87
CA MET A 90 -16.04 -2.61 -3.87
C MET A 90 -16.45 -3.25 -2.54
N GLY A 91 -15.61 -4.15 -2.02
CA GLY A 91 -15.81 -4.78 -0.73
C GLY A 91 -15.80 -3.79 0.43
N ALA A 92 -14.90 -2.80 0.40
CA ALA A 92 -14.78 -1.80 1.46
C ALA A 92 -16.05 -0.94 1.59
N ASN A 93 -16.68 -0.60 0.47
CA ASN A 93 -17.95 0.12 0.48
C ASN A 93 -19.08 -0.68 1.12
N VAL A 94 -19.12 -2.00 0.92
CA VAL A 94 -20.06 -2.89 1.63
C VAL A 94 -19.71 -2.98 3.12
N GLY A 95 -18.44 -3.16 3.47
CA GLY A 95 -18.00 -3.28 4.86
C GLY A 95 -18.29 -2.04 5.72
N THR A 96 -18.30 -0.85 5.12
CA THR A 96 -18.64 0.43 5.79
C THR A 96 -20.02 0.41 6.45
N THR A 97 -20.94 -0.39 5.90
CA THR A 97 -22.34 -0.42 6.35
C THR A 97 -22.50 -1.03 7.74
N VAL A 98 -21.50 -1.77 8.23
CA VAL A 98 -21.47 -2.34 9.59
C VAL A 98 -21.60 -1.26 10.66
N THR A 99 -21.04 -0.07 10.44
CA THR A 99 -21.15 1.04 11.40
C THR A 99 -22.59 1.53 11.56
N ALA A 100 -23.36 1.63 10.46
CA ALA A 100 -24.76 2.03 10.50
C ALA A 100 -25.60 1.00 11.30
N TRP A 101 -25.36 -0.29 11.07
CA TRP A 101 -26.00 -1.37 11.81
C TRP A 101 -25.65 -1.36 13.29
N MET A 102 -24.38 -1.12 13.63
CA MET A 102 -23.94 -1.01 15.02
C MET A 102 -24.67 0.14 15.73
N ILE A 103 -24.78 1.31 15.09
CA ILE A 103 -25.49 2.47 15.65
C ILE A 103 -26.98 2.18 15.76
N SER A 104 -27.60 1.60 14.73
CA SER A 104 -29.05 1.40 14.68
C SER A 104 -29.55 0.27 15.60
N ALA A 105 -28.76 -0.81 15.74
CA ALA A 105 -29.07 -1.94 16.63
C ALA A 105 -29.11 -1.51 18.10
N ILE A 106 -28.26 -0.56 18.47
CA ILE A 106 -28.15 -0.07 19.84
C ILE A 106 -29.09 1.13 20.04
N GLY A 107 -29.24 1.95 18.99
CA GLY A 107 -30.24 3.01 18.83
C GLY A 107 -30.07 4.19 19.78
N PHE A 108 -30.61 5.36 19.43
CA PHE A 108 -30.62 6.53 20.33
C PHE A 108 -31.63 6.41 21.49
N LYS A 109 -32.42 5.32 21.52
CA LYS A 109 -33.52 5.09 22.47
C LYS A 109 -33.09 4.40 23.77
N VAL A 110 -32.00 3.65 23.77
CA VAL A 110 -31.42 3.13 25.02
C VAL A 110 -30.73 4.31 25.69
N ASN A 111 -30.90 4.48 27.01
CA ASN A 111 -30.11 5.46 27.77
C ASN A 111 -28.67 4.97 27.81
N ILE A 112 -27.98 5.12 26.69
CA ILE A 112 -26.66 4.59 26.42
C ILE A 112 -25.66 5.15 27.41
N ALA A 113 -25.87 6.38 27.88
CA ALA A 113 -25.11 6.96 28.99
C ALA A 113 -25.12 6.06 30.25
N ALA A 114 -26.22 5.34 30.50
CA ALA A 114 -26.32 4.39 31.61
C ALA A 114 -25.48 3.12 31.41
N LEU A 115 -25.17 2.73 30.17
CA LEU A 115 -24.27 1.62 29.85
C LEU A 115 -22.82 2.07 29.63
N THR A 116 -22.59 3.33 29.24
CA THR A 116 -21.26 3.91 29.05
C THR A 116 -20.41 3.77 30.31
N LEU A 117 -20.91 4.20 31.47
CA LEU A 117 -20.13 4.17 32.72
C LEU A 117 -19.79 2.73 33.17
N PRO A 118 -20.73 1.75 33.17
CA PRO A 118 -20.40 0.34 33.39
C PRO A 118 -19.36 -0.23 32.42
N LEU A 119 -19.47 0.07 31.12
CA LEU A 119 -18.50 -0.39 30.12
C LEU A 119 -17.12 0.22 30.36
N MET A 120 -17.05 1.51 30.72
CA MET A 120 -15.78 2.15 31.11
C MET A 120 -15.17 1.52 32.36
N CYS A 121 -15.99 1.17 33.36
CA CYS A 121 -15.56 0.49 34.57
C CYS A 121 -14.92 -0.88 34.27
N VAL A 122 -15.45 -1.61 33.29
CA VAL A 122 -14.89 -2.90 32.86
C VAL A 122 -13.68 -2.72 31.93
N GLY A 123 -13.74 -1.75 31.01
CA GLY A 123 -12.69 -1.52 30.02
C GLY A 123 -11.40 -0.98 30.62
N MET A 124 -11.49 -0.06 31.59
CA MET A 124 -10.32 0.62 32.15
C MET A 124 -9.30 -0.33 32.81
N PRO A 125 -9.69 -1.27 33.70
CA PRO A 125 -8.74 -2.23 34.26
C PRO A 125 -8.10 -3.15 33.22
N LEU A 126 -8.83 -3.49 32.15
CA LEU A 126 -8.31 -4.33 31.07
C LEU A 126 -7.22 -3.61 30.26
N ILE A 127 -7.36 -2.30 30.02
CA ILE A 127 -6.35 -1.47 29.33
C ILE A 127 -5.01 -1.47 30.08
N PHE A 128 -5.03 -1.47 31.42
CA PHE A 128 -3.82 -1.50 32.25
C PHE A 128 -3.24 -2.92 32.44
N SER A 129 -3.83 -3.94 31.82
CA SER A 129 -3.28 -5.28 31.88
C SER A 129 -1.92 -5.36 31.17
N SER A 130 -0.98 -6.09 31.76
CA SER A 130 0.30 -6.44 31.12
C SER A 130 0.14 -7.43 29.95
N VAL A 131 -1.04 -8.04 29.79
CA VAL A 131 -1.34 -8.99 28.71
C VAL A 131 -1.91 -8.23 27.52
N SER A 132 -1.17 -8.21 26.40
CA SER A 132 -1.53 -7.48 25.17
C SER A 132 -2.97 -7.75 24.70
N LYS A 133 -3.40 -9.02 24.66
CA LYS A 133 -4.78 -9.37 24.26
C LYS A 133 -5.86 -8.78 25.18
N ARG A 134 -5.62 -8.75 26.50
CA ARG A 134 -6.58 -8.16 27.47
C ARG A 134 -6.64 -6.65 27.31
N LYS A 135 -5.49 -6.02 27.09
CA LYS A 135 -5.39 -4.60 26.76
C LYS A 135 -6.20 -4.25 25.51
N SER A 136 -6.06 -5.01 24.43
CA SER A 136 -6.82 -4.81 23.19
C SER A 136 -8.34 -4.92 23.39
N VAL A 137 -8.80 -5.90 24.19
CA VAL A 137 -10.21 -6.04 24.56
C VAL A 137 -10.67 -4.85 25.42
N GLY A 138 -9.83 -4.38 26.34
CA GLY A 138 -10.09 -3.17 27.11
C GLY A 138 -10.23 -1.92 26.24
N GLU A 139 -9.30 -1.71 25.30
CA GLU A 139 -9.35 -0.61 24.32
C GLU A 139 -10.63 -0.69 23.47
N PHE A 140 -11.02 -1.89 23.03
CA PHE A 140 -12.28 -2.09 22.30
C PHE A 140 -13.51 -1.66 23.12
N ILE A 141 -13.67 -2.19 24.34
CA ILE A 141 -14.81 -1.88 25.22
C ILE A 141 -14.84 -0.38 25.57
N PHE A 142 -13.68 0.20 25.86
CA PHE A 142 -13.58 1.60 26.26
C PHE A 142 -13.82 2.56 25.10
N GLY A 143 -13.27 2.26 23.91
CA GLY A 143 -13.53 2.99 22.69
C GLY A 143 -15.02 2.93 22.30
N PHE A 144 -15.63 1.76 22.42
CA PHE A 144 -17.07 1.58 22.23
C PHE A 144 -17.90 2.46 23.17
N ALA A 145 -17.54 2.53 24.46
CA ALA A 145 -18.21 3.41 25.41
C ALA A 145 -18.11 4.91 25.02
N PHE A 146 -16.92 5.36 24.59
CA PHE A 146 -16.72 6.75 24.15
C PHE A 146 -17.41 7.10 22.84
N LEU A 147 -17.46 6.17 21.89
CA LEU A 147 -18.21 6.33 20.65
C LEU A 147 -19.66 6.71 20.99
N PHE A 148 -20.27 5.91 21.86
CA PHE A 148 -21.65 6.06 22.26
C PHE A 148 -21.93 7.30 23.12
N MET A 149 -21.00 7.64 24.03
CA MET A 149 -21.06 8.90 24.78
C MET A 149 -20.97 10.12 23.85
N GLY A 150 -20.03 10.08 22.90
CA GLY A 150 -19.89 11.11 21.87
C GLY A 150 -21.15 11.29 21.04
N LEU A 151 -21.78 10.18 20.63
CA LEU A 151 -23.04 10.21 19.87
C LEU A 151 -24.18 10.84 20.66
N SER A 152 -24.32 10.51 21.95
CA SER A 152 -25.33 11.12 22.83
C SER A 152 -25.11 12.62 23.02
N TYR A 153 -23.86 13.05 23.24
CA TYR A 153 -23.53 14.48 23.35
C TYR A 153 -23.70 15.21 22.02
N LEU A 154 -23.53 14.53 20.89
CA LEU A 154 -23.75 15.09 19.56
C LEU A 154 -25.25 15.38 19.35
N GLN A 155 -26.13 14.44 19.74
CA GLN A 155 -27.58 14.64 19.72
C GLN A 155 -28.04 15.78 20.64
N GLN A 156 -27.49 15.85 21.86
CA GLN A 156 -27.78 16.94 22.79
C GLN A 156 -27.32 18.30 22.21
N SER A 157 -26.08 18.39 21.72
CA SER A 157 -25.55 19.63 21.15
C SER A 157 -26.33 20.08 19.91
N ALA A 158 -26.77 19.14 19.07
CA ALA A 158 -27.62 19.44 17.92
C ALA A 158 -28.99 19.99 18.32
N THR A 159 -29.56 19.48 19.42
CA THR A 159 -30.81 19.96 20.01
C THR A 159 -30.63 21.36 20.60
N ASP A 160 -29.56 21.59 21.38
CA ASP A 160 -29.26 22.88 22.01
C ASP A 160 -28.97 23.99 20.98
N LEU A 161 -28.46 23.62 19.80
CA LEU A 161 -28.25 24.52 18.66
C LEU A 161 -29.51 24.69 17.79
N ASN A 162 -30.61 24.02 18.10
CA ASN A 162 -31.84 23.99 17.30
C ASN A 162 -31.61 23.57 15.83
N ILE A 163 -30.64 22.69 15.56
CA ILE A 163 -30.30 22.24 14.20
C ILE A 163 -31.54 21.70 13.47
N GLY A 164 -32.40 20.95 14.18
CA GLY A 164 -33.64 20.42 13.62
C GLY A 164 -34.56 21.52 13.07
N SER A 165 -34.73 22.64 13.78
CA SER A 165 -35.55 23.76 13.31
C SER A 165 -34.92 24.48 12.11
N TYR A 166 -33.60 24.64 12.08
CA TYR A 166 -32.92 25.21 10.90
C TYR A 166 -33.10 24.33 9.66
N VAL A 167 -32.94 23.01 9.80
CA VAL A 167 -33.15 22.06 8.72
C VAL A 167 -34.62 22.06 8.27
N ALA A 168 -35.57 22.04 9.21
CA ALA A 168 -37.00 22.11 8.89
C ALA A 168 -37.36 23.39 8.13
N ASN A 169 -36.85 24.55 8.56
CA ASN A 169 -37.11 25.83 7.90
C ASN A 169 -36.51 25.89 6.48
N LEU A 170 -35.31 25.33 6.30
CA LEU A 170 -34.68 25.22 4.99
C LEU A 170 -35.52 24.34 4.05
N LEU A 171 -36.07 23.23 4.56
CA LEU A 171 -36.93 22.32 3.81
C LEU A 171 -38.32 22.89 3.52
N ALA A 172 -38.89 23.66 4.45
CA ALA A 172 -40.16 24.35 4.26
C ALA A 172 -40.10 25.37 3.11
N GLY A 173 -38.93 25.95 2.84
CA GLY A 173 -38.70 26.85 1.70
C GLY A 173 -38.53 26.14 0.35
N MET A 174 -38.41 24.80 0.32
CA MET A 174 -38.29 24.02 -0.90
C MET A 174 -39.68 23.58 -1.37
N ALA A 175 -40.22 24.27 -2.37
CA ALA A 175 -41.48 23.90 -2.99
C ALA A 175 -41.42 22.46 -3.56
N ASP A 176 -42.39 21.64 -3.16
CA ASP A 176 -42.77 20.31 -3.66
C ASP A 176 -42.07 19.05 -3.12
N GLY A 177 -40.98 19.10 -2.35
CA GLY A 177 -40.37 17.87 -1.81
C GLY A 177 -40.06 16.79 -2.87
N GLY A 178 -40.03 17.18 -4.15
CA GLY A 178 -39.95 16.29 -5.28
C GLY A 178 -38.53 15.77 -5.51
N PHE A 179 -38.30 15.16 -6.67
CA PHE A 179 -37.03 14.54 -6.99
C PHE A 179 -35.82 15.51 -6.92
N LEU A 180 -36.03 16.81 -7.12
CA LEU A 180 -34.97 17.83 -6.97
C LEU A 180 -34.45 17.92 -5.53
N THR A 181 -35.32 17.74 -4.54
CA THR A 181 -34.94 17.68 -3.11
C THR A 181 -34.04 16.46 -2.86
N ILE A 182 -34.36 15.31 -3.46
CA ILE A 182 -33.52 14.10 -3.39
C ILE A 182 -32.12 14.38 -3.94
N LEU A 183 -32.02 15.00 -5.11
CA LEU A 183 -30.73 15.39 -5.70
C LEU A 183 -29.94 16.35 -4.81
N LEU A 184 -30.62 17.32 -4.18
CA LEU A 184 -29.97 18.23 -3.23
C LEU A 184 -29.36 17.46 -2.06
N PHE A 185 -30.09 16.51 -1.46
CA PHE A 185 -29.57 15.72 -0.35
C PHE A 185 -28.39 14.82 -0.75
N VAL A 186 -28.38 14.28 -1.97
CA VAL A 186 -27.18 13.58 -2.49
C VAL A 186 -25.98 14.53 -2.54
N VAL A 187 -26.15 15.75 -3.06
CA VAL A 187 -25.06 16.74 -3.14
C VAL A 187 -24.58 17.15 -1.75
N VAL A 188 -25.50 17.45 -0.83
CA VAL A 188 -25.18 17.81 0.56
C VAL A 188 -24.43 16.67 1.25
N GLY A 189 -24.86 15.43 1.07
CA GLY A 189 -24.19 14.26 1.64
C GLY A 189 -22.77 14.11 1.14
N ALA A 190 -22.56 14.30 -0.17
CA ALA A 190 -21.23 14.26 -0.76
C ALA A 190 -20.33 15.36 -0.19
N LEU A 191 -20.81 16.61 -0.13
CA LEU A 191 -20.05 17.76 0.40
C LEU A 191 -19.68 17.58 1.87
N VAL A 192 -20.64 17.19 2.72
CA VAL A 192 -20.41 16.98 4.15
C VAL A 192 -19.37 15.89 4.37
N THR A 193 -19.46 14.76 3.65
CA THR A 193 -18.44 13.71 3.78
C THR A 193 -17.09 14.11 3.21
N MET A 194 -17.03 14.93 2.15
CA MET A 194 -15.74 15.45 1.67
C MET A 194 -15.04 16.38 2.67
N LEU A 195 -15.82 17.15 3.43
CA LEU A 195 -15.30 18.04 4.47
C LEU A 195 -14.89 17.28 5.73
N VAL A 196 -15.74 16.37 6.20
CA VAL A 196 -15.51 15.59 7.43
C VAL A 196 -14.49 14.48 7.21
N GLN A 197 -14.38 13.95 5.99
CA GLN A 197 -13.47 12.87 5.58
C GLN A 197 -13.55 11.57 6.38
N ALA A 198 -14.63 11.39 7.16
CA ALA A 198 -14.86 10.21 7.98
C ALA A 198 -16.27 9.65 7.71
N SER A 199 -16.34 8.56 6.93
CA SER A 199 -17.61 7.94 6.51
C SER A 199 -18.51 7.55 7.68
N ALA A 200 -17.91 7.02 8.74
CA ALA A 200 -18.65 6.58 9.92
C ALA A 200 -19.24 7.76 10.71
N ALA A 201 -18.52 8.88 10.80
CA ALA A 201 -19.05 10.10 11.42
C ALA A 201 -20.19 10.70 10.60
N THR A 202 -20.05 10.77 9.27
CA THR A 202 -21.13 11.31 8.44
C THR A 202 -22.39 10.46 8.47
N MET A 203 -22.25 9.13 8.49
CA MET A 203 -23.40 8.24 8.63
C MET A 203 -24.05 8.35 10.02
N ALA A 204 -23.27 8.53 11.08
CA ALA A 204 -23.78 8.78 12.43
C ALA A 204 -24.59 10.09 12.50
N ILE A 205 -24.10 11.15 11.84
CA ILE A 205 -24.83 12.41 11.72
C ILE A 205 -26.16 12.21 10.96
N THR A 206 -26.17 11.46 9.86
CA THR A 206 -27.42 11.15 9.13
C THR A 206 -28.42 10.40 10.01
N LEU A 207 -27.98 9.35 10.70
CA LEU A 207 -28.82 8.56 11.60
C LEU A 207 -29.39 9.42 12.73
N MET A 208 -28.57 10.30 13.31
CA MET A 208 -29.03 11.24 14.34
C MET A 208 -30.08 12.22 13.79
N LEU A 209 -29.81 12.88 12.65
CA LEU A 209 -30.77 13.81 12.05
C LEU A 209 -32.10 13.13 11.70
N PHE A 210 -32.04 11.85 11.32
CA PHE A 210 -33.23 11.06 11.03
C PHE A 210 -33.99 10.69 12.31
N ASP A 211 -33.29 10.35 13.39
CA ASP A 211 -33.87 10.08 14.72
C ASP A 211 -34.51 11.33 15.36
N MET A 212 -34.06 12.53 14.99
CA MET A 212 -34.66 13.79 15.45
C MET A 212 -36.07 14.07 14.88
N HIS A 213 -36.57 13.23 13.96
CA HIS A 213 -37.91 13.34 13.35
C HIS A 213 -38.23 14.75 12.82
N ILE A 214 -37.25 15.36 12.14
CA ILE A 214 -37.35 16.72 11.59
C ILE A 214 -38.43 16.75 10.50
N GLN A 215 -39.33 17.74 10.55
CA GLN A 215 -40.38 17.89 9.54
C GLN A 215 -39.78 18.08 8.14
N GLY A 216 -40.22 17.25 7.19
CA GLY A 216 -39.73 17.26 5.81
C GLY A 216 -38.44 16.45 5.58
N PHE A 217 -37.81 15.93 6.64
CA PHE A 217 -36.65 15.05 6.56
C PHE A 217 -37.06 13.61 6.92
N GLY A 218 -37.60 12.92 5.92
CA GLY A 218 -38.03 11.53 6.03
C GLY A 218 -36.94 10.53 5.61
N PHE A 219 -37.38 9.28 5.45
CA PHE A 219 -36.52 8.17 5.04
C PHE A 219 -35.84 8.45 3.70
N GLU A 220 -36.57 9.02 2.74
CA GLU A 220 -36.07 9.34 1.41
C GLU A 220 -34.93 10.37 1.46
N GLN A 221 -35.07 11.44 2.25
CA GLN A 221 -34.03 12.46 2.38
C GLN A 221 -32.79 11.90 3.09
N ALA A 222 -32.98 11.08 4.13
CA ALA A 222 -31.88 10.42 4.83
C ALA A 222 -31.16 9.39 3.92
N ALA A 223 -31.90 8.62 3.12
CA ALA A 223 -31.38 7.67 2.15
C ALA A 223 -30.59 8.39 1.04
N ALA A 224 -31.11 9.50 0.52
CA ALA A 224 -30.43 10.34 -0.45
C ALA A 224 -29.13 10.94 0.12
N LEU A 225 -29.16 11.40 1.38
CA LEU A 225 -27.98 11.89 2.08
C LEU A 225 -26.93 10.77 2.17
N ALA A 226 -27.31 9.56 2.59
CA ALA A 226 -26.40 8.41 2.67
C ALA A 226 -25.80 8.01 1.31
N MET A 227 -26.56 8.09 0.21
CA MET A 227 -26.04 7.90 -1.15
C MET A 227 -24.97 8.94 -1.50
N GLY A 228 -25.24 10.20 -1.19
CA GLY A 228 -24.28 11.30 -1.33
C GLY A 228 -22.99 11.05 -0.57
N GLN A 229 -23.09 10.59 0.67
CA GLN A 229 -21.93 10.31 1.52
C GLN A 229 -21.00 9.27 0.89
N ASN A 230 -21.53 8.24 0.21
CA ASN A 230 -20.72 7.26 -0.53
C ASN A 230 -19.94 7.90 -1.71
N ILE A 231 -20.43 8.97 -2.34
CA ILE A 231 -19.62 9.75 -3.29
C ILE A 231 -18.54 10.51 -2.53
N GLY A 232 -18.90 11.17 -1.44
CA GLY A 232 -17.99 12.03 -0.69
C GLY A 232 -16.78 11.29 -0.10
N THR A 233 -16.91 10.02 0.29
CA THR A 233 -15.79 9.21 0.82
C THR A 233 -14.63 9.07 -0.16
N THR A 234 -14.89 9.22 -1.46
CA THR A 234 -13.89 9.04 -2.53
C THR A 234 -12.77 10.09 -2.49
N ILE A 235 -12.99 11.24 -1.84
CA ILE A 235 -11.97 12.30 -1.71
C ILE A 235 -10.68 11.80 -1.04
N THR A 236 -10.82 10.89 -0.07
CA THR A 236 -9.69 10.39 0.71
C THR A 236 -8.72 9.58 -0.16
N ALA A 237 -9.26 8.78 -1.09
CA ALA A 237 -8.47 8.05 -2.07
C ALA A 237 -7.78 8.99 -3.06
N PHE A 238 -8.48 10.04 -3.51
CA PHE A 238 -7.89 11.06 -4.38
C PHE A 238 -6.73 11.77 -3.71
N MET A 239 -6.92 12.26 -2.48
CA MET A 239 -5.87 12.92 -1.70
C MET A 239 -4.65 12.03 -1.52
N ALA A 240 -4.84 10.76 -1.15
CA ALA A 240 -3.75 9.79 -1.02
C ALA A 240 -3.02 9.52 -2.35
N SER A 241 -3.71 9.64 -3.48
CA SER A 241 -3.11 9.40 -4.81
C SER A 241 -2.38 10.60 -5.40
N LEU A 242 -2.50 11.81 -4.83
CA LEU A 242 -1.94 13.05 -5.42
C LEU A 242 -0.42 12.97 -5.62
N THR A 243 0.28 12.46 -4.62
CA THR A 243 1.75 12.28 -4.60
C THR A 243 2.19 10.91 -5.07
N ALA A 244 1.27 10.07 -5.54
CA ALA A 244 1.51 8.68 -5.91
C ALA A 244 1.65 8.48 -7.43
N ASN A 245 2.04 7.27 -7.83
CA ASN A 245 2.19 6.90 -9.23
C ASN A 245 0.85 6.82 -10.00
N THR A 246 0.92 6.65 -11.32
CA THR A 246 -0.26 6.59 -12.20
C THR A 246 -1.24 5.47 -11.83
N GLN A 247 -0.74 4.34 -11.32
CA GLN A 247 -1.61 3.22 -10.92
C GLN A 247 -2.43 3.56 -9.68
N ALA A 248 -1.83 4.21 -8.69
CA ALA A 248 -2.54 4.70 -7.51
C ALA A 248 -3.63 5.73 -7.87
N LYS A 249 -3.33 6.65 -8.79
CA LYS A 249 -4.32 7.61 -9.33
C LYS A 249 -5.47 6.91 -10.06
N ARG A 250 -5.18 5.85 -10.82
CA ARG A 250 -6.21 5.02 -11.46
C ARG A 250 -7.07 4.28 -10.45
N ALA A 251 -6.50 3.79 -9.34
CA ALA A 251 -7.27 3.15 -8.27
C ALA A 251 -8.24 4.14 -7.59
N ALA A 252 -7.78 5.37 -7.29
CA ALA A 252 -8.62 6.44 -6.77
C ALA A 252 -9.75 6.81 -7.75
N LEU A 253 -9.44 6.93 -9.05
CA LEU A 253 -10.44 7.19 -10.09
C LEU A 253 -11.46 6.04 -10.21
N ALA A 254 -11.02 4.79 -10.09
CA ALA A 254 -11.92 3.64 -10.11
C ALA A 254 -12.87 3.63 -8.90
N HIS A 255 -12.38 4.05 -7.71
CA HIS A 255 -13.22 4.24 -6.53
C HIS A 255 -14.30 5.29 -6.75
N MET A 256 -13.93 6.44 -7.34
CA MET A 256 -14.88 7.49 -7.69
C MET A 256 -15.92 7.00 -8.69
N PHE A 257 -15.46 6.35 -9.77
CA PHE A 257 -16.34 5.81 -10.79
C PHE A 257 -17.35 4.83 -10.19
N PHE A 258 -16.91 3.89 -9.35
CA PHE A 258 -17.78 2.90 -8.70
C PHE A 258 -18.90 3.57 -7.89
N ASN A 259 -18.58 4.55 -7.04
CA ASN A 259 -19.58 5.21 -6.19
C ASN A 259 -20.53 6.11 -7.00
N VAL A 260 -19.98 6.95 -7.89
CA VAL A 260 -20.79 7.86 -8.70
C VAL A 260 -21.73 7.07 -9.61
N PHE A 261 -21.23 6.04 -10.29
CA PHE A 261 -22.07 5.19 -11.13
C PHE A 261 -23.18 4.50 -10.34
N GLY A 262 -22.86 3.93 -9.17
CA GLY A 262 -23.85 3.29 -8.31
C GLY A 262 -24.96 4.24 -7.86
N VAL A 263 -24.57 5.47 -7.47
CA VAL A 263 -25.54 6.52 -7.10
C VAL A 263 -26.44 6.88 -8.28
N LEU A 264 -25.88 7.08 -9.47
CA LEU A 264 -26.67 7.41 -10.67
C LEU A 264 -27.68 6.31 -11.01
N VAL A 265 -27.27 5.04 -10.94
CA VAL A 265 -28.17 3.91 -11.23
C VAL A 265 -29.30 3.83 -10.21
N VAL A 266 -29.01 3.96 -8.92
CA VAL A 266 -30.05 3.90 -7.88
C VAL A 266 -30.95 5.14 -7.93
N LEU A 267 -30.44 6.32 -8.32
CA LEU A 267 -31.26 7.51 -8.51
C LEU A 267 -32.34 7.34 -9.58
N ILE A 268 -32.06 6.62 -10.67
CA ILE A 268 -33.04 6.32 -11.73
C ILE A 268 -34.23 5.51 -11.19
N MET A 269 -33.98 4.64 -10.20
CA MET A 269 -34.97 3.75 -9.60
C MET A 269 -35.18 4.04 -8.10
N PHE A 270 -35.02 5.30 -7.69
CA PHE A 270 -34.89 5.67 -6.28
C PHE A 270 -36.09 5.24 -5.43
N TYR A 271 -37.31 5.64 -5.83
CA TYR A 271 -38.53 5.30 -5.08
C TYR A 271 -38.79 3.77 -5.05
N PRO A 272 -38.76 3.03 -6.18
CA PRO A 272 -38.84 1.58 -6.15
C PRO A 272 -37.79 0.90 -5.25
N PHE A 273 -36.56 1.45 -5.21
CA PHE A 273 -35.49 0.92 -4.36
C PHE A 273 -35.78 1.17 -2.87
N CYS A 274 -36.25 2.37 -2.50
CA CYS A 274 -36.71 2.69 -1.14
C CYS A 274 -37.88 1.79 -0.69
N ASP A 275 -38.85 1.55 -1.58
CA ASP A 275 -39.99 0.68 -1.31
C ASP A 275 -39.55 -0.78 -1.12
N ALA A 276 -38.65 -1.27 -1.97
CA ALA A 276 -38.10 -2.62 -1.85
C ALA A 276 -37.36 -2.82 -0.52
N VAL A 277 -36.54 -1.86 -0.09
CA VAL A 277 -35.86 -1.90 1.21
C VAL A 277 -36.88 -1.88 2.34
N THR A 278 -37.87 -1.00 2.28
CA THR A 278 -38.93 -0.91 3.30
C THR A 278 -39.71 -2.22 3.39
N TRP A 279 -40.00 -2.86 2.25
CA TRP A 279 -40.64 -4.17 2.20
C TRP A 279 -39.79 -5.26 2.86
N ILE A 280 -38.48 -5.31 2.59
CA ILE A 280 -37.56 -6.28 3.21
C ILE A 280 -37.54 -6.09 4.73
N VAL A 281 -37.40 -4.85 5.20
CA VAL A 281 -37.30 -4.55 6.63
C VAL A 281 -38.60 -4.90 7.36
N THR A 282 -39.75 -4.60 6.75
CA THR A 282 -41.07 -4.84 7.35
C THR A 282 -41.43 -6.33 7.33
N ASN A 283 -41.29 -7.00 6.19
CA ASN A 283 -41.84 -8.34 5.98
C ASN A 283 -40.83 -9.47 6.18
N VAL A 284 -39.52 -9.23 6.05
CA VAL A 284 -38.48 -10.25 6.22
C VAL A 284 -37.81 -10.12 7.58
N LEU A 285 -37.38 -8.91 7.94
CA LEU A 285 -36.71 -8.65 9.23
C LEU A 285 -37.69 -8.46 10.39
N HIS A 286 -38.99 -8.31 10.12
CA HIS A 286 -40.02 -8.04 11.13
C HIS A 286 -39.70 -6.82 12.01
N ALA A 287 -39.07 -5.80 11.42
CA ALA A 287 -38.56 -4.61 12.10
C ALA A 287 -39.11 -3.31 11.49
N GLY A 288 -40.34 -3.35 10.94
CA GLY A 288 -40.97 -2.23 10.22
C GLY A 288 -41.11 -0.94 11.04
N ASP A 289 -41.21 -1.07 12.37
CA ASP A 289 -41.37 0.07 13.30
C ASP A 289 -40.04 0.76 13.66
N ASN A 290 -38.90 0.26 13.16
CA ASN A 290 -37.57 0.83 13.45
C ASN A 290 -37.01 1.56 12.22
N ASP A 291 -37.23 2.87 12.17
CA ASP A 291 -36.74 3.72 11.08
C ASP A 291 -35.22 3.68 10.91
N LEU A 292 -34.44 3.60 12.00
CA LEU A 292 -32.97 3.49 11.91
C LEU A 292 -32.52 2.20 11.24
N PHE A 293 -33.25 1.10 11.46
CA PHE A 293 -33.03 -0.16 10.74
C PHE A 293 -33.34 -0.01 9.26
N ARG A 294 -34.41 0.70 8.90
CA ARG A 294 -34.74 0.98 7.49
C ARG A 294 -33.60 1.71 6.79
N LEU A 295 -33.04 2.75 7.42
CA LEU A 295 -31.92 3.50 6.85
C LEU A 295 -30.63 2.67 6.76
N SER A 296 -30.31 1.87 7.78
CA SER A 296 -29.14 0.97 7.74
C SER A 296 -29.28 -0.11 6.67
N ALA A 297 -30.47 -0.70 6.54
CA ALA A 297 -30.78 -1.67 5.51
C ALA A 297 -30.68 -1.04 4.11
N PHE A 298 -31.12 0.21 3.94
CA PHE A 298 -30.94 0.95 2.69
C PHE A 298 -29.47 1.09 2.32
N HIS A 299 -28.63 1.53 3.26
CA HIS A 299 -27.19 1.71 3.02
C HIS A 299 -26.49 0.40 2.67
N THR A 300 -26.85 -0.70 3.34
CA THR A 300 -26.36 -2.05 3.00
C THR A 300 -26.85 -2.51 1.63
N ALA A 301 -28.15 -2.41 1.36
CA ALA A 301 -28.73 -2.82 0.08
C ALA A 301 -28.12 -2.04 -1.08
N PHE A 302 -27.93 -0.73 -0.93
CA PHE A 302 -27.27 0.13 -1.92
C PHE A 302 -25.87 -0.36 -2.27
N ASN A 303 -25.02 -0.59 -1.27
CA ASN A 303 -23.63 -0.99 -1.49
C ASN A 303 -23.51 -2.42 -2.04
N ILE A 304 -24.35 -3.34 -1.55
CA ILE A 304 -24.42 -4.72 -2.08
C ILE A 304 -24.90 -4.70 -3.53
N PHE A 305 -25.96 -3.96 -3.83
CA PHE A 305 -26.50 -3.82 -5.19
C PHE A 305 -25.42 -3.29 -6.15
N ASN A 306 -24.74 -2.20 -5.78
CA ASN A 306 -23.69 -1.62 -6.62
C ASN A 306 -22.52 -2.60 -6.84
N THR A 307 -22.14 -3.34 -5.79
CA THR A 307 -21.09 -4.35 -5.88
C THR A 307 -21.49 -5.49 -6.81
N LEU A 308 -22.69 -6.05 -6.66
CA LEU A 308 -23.18 -7.13 -7.53
C LEU A 308 -23.34 -6.69 -8.98
N LEU A 309 -23.74 -5.43 -9.20
CA LEU A 309 -23.87 -4.85 -10.53
C LEU A 309 -22.50 -4.73 -11.23
N LEU A 310 -21.47 -4.28 -10.52
CA LEU A 310 -20.18 -3.90 -11.12
C LEU A 310 -19.06 -4.94 -10.98
N ILE A 311 -19.19 -5.95 -10.10
CA ILE A 311 -18.16 -7.00 -9.94
C ILE A 311 -17.90 -7.76 -11.25
N GLY A 312 -18.94 -7.89 -12.08
CA GLY A 312 -18.87 -8.44 -13.44
C GLY A 312 -17.90 -7.69 -14.36
N PHE A 313 -17.76 -6.38 -14.13
CA PHE A 313 -17.18 -5.41 -15.05
C PHE A 313 -15.83 -4.83 -14.58
N VAL A 314 -15.16 -5.47 -13.62
CA VAL A 314 -13.87 -4.98 -13.06
C VAL A 314 -12.84 -4.69 -14.15
N LYS A 315 -12.70 -5.57 -15.16
CA LYS A 315 -11.75 -5.36 -16.27
C LYS A 315 -12.13 -4.18 -17.16
N GLN A 316 -13.43 -3.91 -17.33
CA GLN A 316 -13.93 -2.79 -18.11
C GLN A 316 -13.70 -1.47 -17.35
N ILE A 317 -13.88 -1.48 -16.02
CA ILE A 317 -13.56 -0.33 -15.16
C ILE A 317 -12.05 -0.04 -15.24
N GLU A 318 -11.21 -1.07 -15.13
CA GLU A 318 -9.76 -0.95 -15.30
C GLU A 318 -9.39 -0.34 -16.67
N ALA A 319 -9.95 -0.87 -17.76
CA ALA A 319 -9.71 -0.34 -19.11
C ALA A 319 -10.16 1.13 -19.24
N PHE A 320 -11.31 1.48 -18.65
CA PHE A 320 -11.81 2.85 -18.64
C PHE A 320 -10.84 3.80 -17.92
N VAL A 321 -10.42 3.48 -16.69
CA VAL A 321 -9.51 4.37 -15.95
C VAL A 321 -8.12 4.44 -16.58
N CYS A 322 -7.65 3.36 -17.21
CA CYS A 322 -6.41 3.36 -17.99
C CYS A 322 -6.48 4.26 -19.22
N LYS A 323 -7.66 4.35 -19.86
CA LYS A 323 -7.91 5.25 -21.00
C LYS A 323 -8.01 6.72 -20.57
N VAL A 324 -8.64 7.00 -19.42
CA VAL A 324 -8.78 8.37 -18.88
C VAL A 324 -7.45 8.91 -18.36
N LEU A 325 -6.65 8.06 -17.73
CA LEU A 325 -5.32 8.39 -17.21
C LEU A 325 -4.25 7.51 -17.89
N PRO A 326 -3.80 7.86 -19.12
CA PRO A 326 -2.74 7.12 -19.80
C PRO A 326 -1.41 7.20 -19.04
N MET A 327 -0.56 6.19 -19.18
CA MET A 327 0.80 6.28 -18.65
C MET A 327 1.62 7.22 -19.53
N PRO A 328 2.44 8.11 -18.94
CA PRO A 328 3.45 8.83 -19.72
C PRO A 328 4.38 7.81 -20.39
N GLU A 329 4.65 7.98 -21.69
CA GLU A 329 5.75 7.27 -22.35
C GLU A 329 7.06 7.73 -21.70
N ASN A 330 7.74 6.87 -20.93
CA ASN A 330 8.93 7.28 -20.19
C ASN A 330 10.19 6.55 -20.67
N GLN A 331 11.09 7.35 -21.26
CA GLN A 331 12.53 7.06 -21.37
C GLN A 331 13.25 7.15 -20.00
N ASP A 332 12.60 7.72 -18.97
CA ASP A 332 13.14 7.93 -17.61
C ASP A 332 12.85 6.79 -16.61
N ALA A 333 12.21 5.68 -17.04
CA ALA A 333 11.83 4.60 -16.13
C ALA A 333 13.02 3.83 -15.53
N GLU A 334 14.22 3.96 -16.10
CA GLU A 334 15.44 3.33 -15.55
C GLU A 334 16.10 4.16 -14.44
N ASN A 335 15.80 5.46 -14.34
CA ASN A 335 16.46 6.39 -13.42
C ASN A 335 15.70 6.62 -12.10
N ARG A 336 14.58 5.93 -11.86
CA ARG A 336 13.77 6.11 -10.65
C ARG A 336 13.47 4.77 -10.02
N LEU A 337 13.38 4.76 -8.69
CA LEU A 337 12.88 3.61 -7.96
C LEU A 337 11.47 3.25 -8.45
N LEU A 338 11.28 1.96 -8.75
CA LEU A 338 10.04 1.47 -9.36
C LEU A 338 8.92 1.33 -8.33
N PHE A 339 9.28 0.88 -7.13
CA PHE A 339 8.36 0.63 -6.04
C PHE A 339 8.38 1.78 -5.05
N ILE A 340 9.53 2.38 -4.72
CA ILE A 340 9.63 3.55 -3.80
C ILE A 340 9.34 4.87 -4.53
N SER A 341 8.06 5.25 -4.65
CA SER A 341 7.67 6.44 -5.43
C SER A 341 6.66 7.40 -4.76
N GLY A 342 6.22 7.13 -3.51
CA GLY A 342 5.15 7.92 -2.87
C GLY A 342 5.28 8.20 -1.36
N GLY A 343 6.48 8.05 -0.79
CA GLY A 343 6.70 8.20 0.66
C GLY A 343 6.40 6.92 1.46
N LEU A 344 6.40 7.03 2.80
CA LEU A 344 6.14 5.91 3.71
C LEU A 344 4.71 5.37 3.54
N LEU A 345 4.57 4.05 3.61
CA LEU A 345 3.25 3.42 3.68
C LEU A 345 2.66 3.52 5.09
N SER A 346 1.39 3.15 5.24
CA SER A 346 0.64 3.26 6.49
C SER A 346 1.23 2.45 7.65
N THR A 347 2.07 1.44 7.37
CA THR A 347 2.82 0.69 8.39
C THR A 347 4.27 0.48 7.95
N ALA A 348 5.14 0.23 8.92
CA ALA A 348 6.56 -0.01 8.66
C ALA A 348 6.80 -1.33 7.93
N GLU A 349 6.02 -2.38 8.23
CA GLU A 349 6.13 -3.70 7.59
C GLU A 349 5.86 -3.61 6.09
N LEU A 350 4.87 -2.81 5.70
CA LEU A 350 4.56 -2.56 4.30
C LEU A 350 5.69 -1.80 3.60
N SER A 351 6.26 -0.83 4.31
CA SER A 351 7.36 -0.03 3.79
C SER A 351 8.61 -0.88 3.59
N ILE A 352 8.90 -1.80 4.51
CA ILE A 352 9.97 -2.81 4.40
C ILE A 352 9.77 -3.71 3.17
N LEU A 353 8.53 -4.16 2.92
CA LEU A 353 8.23 -4.98 1.75
C LEU A 353 8.48 -4.24 0.42
N GLN A 354 8.20 -2.93 0.38
CA GLN A 354 8.48 -2.09 -0.76
C GLN A 354 9.99 -1.92 -1.00
N ALA A 355 10.76 -1.74 0.07
CA ALA A 355 12.23 -1.73 0.00
C ALA A 355 12.77 -3.07 -0.51
N ASN A 356 12.27 -4.20 -0.02
CA ASN A 356 12.69 -5.52 -0.49
C ASN A 356 12.50 -5.69 -2.01
N LYS A 357 11.35 -5.26 -2.55
CA LYS A 357 11.12 -5.30 -4.01
C LYS A 357 12.08 -4.41 -4.78
N GLU A 358 12.43 -3.26 -4.24
CA GLU A 358 13.41 -2.36 -4.85
C GLU A 358 14.82 -2.97 -4.84
N ILE A 359 15.20 -3.66 -3.77
CA ILE A 359 16.48 -4.39 -3.65
C ILE A 359 16.56 -5.51 -4.71
N VAL A 360 15.46 -6.21 -5.00
CA VAL A 360 15.40 -7.18 -6.12
C VAL A 360 15.69 -6.48 -7.45
N VAL A 361 15.07 -5.33 -7.72
CA VAL A 361 15.32 -4.53 -8.93
C VAL A 361 16.77 -4.07 -9.00
N PHE A 362 17.35 -3.66 -7.88
CA PHE A 362 18.77 -3.28 -7.80
C PHE A 362 19.66 -4.45 -8.24
N GLY A 363 19.43 -5.67 -7.73
CA GLY A 363 20.11 -6.87 -8.21
C GLY A 363 19.97 -7.11 -9.73
N GLU A 364 18.76 -6.91 -10.29
CA GLU A 364 18.53 -7.00 -11.73
C GLU A 364 19.30 -5.93 -12.53
N ARG A 365 19.45 -4.72 -12.00
CA ARG A 365 20.25 -3.64 -12.60
C ARG A 365 21.75 -3.95 -12.59
N CYS A 366 22.29 -4.49 -11.50
CA CYS A 366 23.68 -4.94 -11.44
C CYS A 366 23.95 -6.04 -12.49
N ARG A 367 23.05 -7.03 -12.61
CA ARG A 367 23.16 -8.05 -13.65
C ARG A 367 23.08 -7.45 -15.06
N ARG A 368 22.17 -6.50 -15.28
CA ARG A 368 22.06 -5.82 -16.58
C ARG A 368 23.35 -5.06 -16.93
N MET A 369 23.96 -4.41 -15.94
CA MET A 369 25.24 -3.71 -16.08
C MET A 369 26.36 -4.66 -16.53
N LEU A 370 26.46 -5.85 -15.91
CA LEU A 370 27.45 -6.88 -16.31
C LEU A 370 27.38 -7.22 -17.80
N THR A 371 26.18 -7.23 -18.41
CA THR A 371 26.02 -7.56 -19.84
C THR A 371 26.71 -6.60 -20.81
N PHE A 372 27.13 -5.42 -20.34
CA PHE A 372 27.91 -4.48 -21.14
C PHE A 372 29.41 -4.76 -21.11
N VAL A 373 29.93 -5.49 -20.11
CA VAL A 373 31.36 -5.83 -20.00
C VAL A 373 31.82 -6.77 -21.13
N PRO A 374 31.15 -7.91 -21.43
CA PRO A 374 31.51 -8.74 -22.58
C PRO A 374 31.41 -7.99 -23.91
N LYS A 375 30.42 -7.10 -24.06
CA LYS A 375 30.28 -6.26 -25.25
C LYS A 375 31.51 -5.37 -25.40
N ALA A 376 31.90 -4.66 -24.34
CA ALA A 376 33.09 -3.81 -24.34
C ALA A 376 34.39 -4.60 -24.63
N LEU A 377 34.49 -5.84 -24.14
CA LEU A 377 35.63 -6.73 -24.38
C LEU A 377 35.72 -7.16 -25.86
N GLU A 378 34.61 -7.50 -26.49
CA GLU A 378 34.57 -8.07 -27.86
C GLU A 378 34.56 -7.02 -28.98
N CYS A 379 34.24 -5.76 -28.68
CA CYS A 379 34.17 -4.68 -29.66
C CYS A 379 35.50 -4.49 -30.41
N LYS A 380 35.47 -4.41 -31.75
CA LYS A 380 36.66 -4.04 -32.55
C LYS A 380 36.75 -2.55 -32.84
N LYS A 381 35.61 -1.86 -32.90
CA LYS A 381 35.52 -0.43 -33.21
C LYS A 381 35.47 0.38 -31.92
N GLU A 382 36.13 1.53 -31.94
CA GLU A 382 36.17 2.43 -30.78
C GLU A 382 34.80 3.02 -30.44
N GLU A 383 34.00 3.34 -31.47
CA GLU A 383 32.64 3.84 -31.26
C GLU A 383 31.73 2.82 -30.53
N ASP A 384 31.87 1.53 -30.84
CA ASP A 384 31.10 0.46 -30.19
C ASP A 384 31.52 0.29 -28.72
N PHE A 385 32.83 0.40 -28.45
CA PHE A 385 33.39 0.37 -27.10
C PHE A 385 32.89 1.55 -26.27
N GLU A 386 33.01 2.77 -26.80
CA GLU A 386 32.53 4.00 -26.14
C GLU A 386 31.04 3.92 -25.81
N ASN A 387 30.23 3.37 -26.71
CA ASN A 387 28.80 3.16 -26.46
C ASN A 387 28.53 2.14 -25.35
N ALA A 388 29.31 1.05 -25.26
CA ALA A 388 29.19 0.07 -24.19
C ALA A 388 29.69 0.63 -22.84
N TYR A 389 30.82 1.35 -22.86
CA TYR A 389 31.43 1.96 -21.68
C TYR A 389 30.55 3.07 -21.10
N LYS A 390 29.96 3.94 -21.94
CA LYS A 390 28.97 4.94 -21.50
C LYS A 390 27.76 4.31 -20.82
N LYS A 391 27.31 3.13 -21.27
CA LYS A 391 26.23 2.39 -20.60
C LYS A 391 26.66 1.82 -19.26
N LEU A 392 27.91 1.36 -19.13
CA LEU A 392 28.47 0.95 -17.84
C LEU A 392 28.49 2.11 -16.85
N VAL A 393 29.06 3.26 -17.24
CA VAL A 393 29.08 4.49 -16.42
C VAL A 393 27.67 4.91 -16.03
N HIS A 394 26.73 4.86 -16.96
CA HIS A 394 25.34 5.22 -16.68
C HIS A 394 24.68 4.27 -15.66
N TYR A 395 24.93 2.96 -15.76
CA TYR A 395 24.36 1.99 -14.83
C TYR A 395 25.02 2.05 -13.45
N GLU A 396 26.31 2.37 -13.34
CA GLU A 396 26.96 2.67 -12.06
C GLU A 396 26.30 3.86 -11.36
N GLN A 397 26.05 4.94 -12.09
CA GLN A 397 25.33 6.09 -11.52
C GLN A 397 23.91 5.73 -11.07
N ILE A 398 23.23 4.79 -11.77
CA ILE A 398 21.93 4.28 -11.34
C ILE A 398 22.08 3.49 -10.04
N THR A 399 23.07 2.61 -9.91
CA THR A 399 23.29 1.82 -8.68
C THR A 399 23.58 2.70 -7.47
N ASP A 400 24.40 3.74 -7.62
CA ASP A 400 24.68 4.71 -6.55
C ASP A 400 23.39 5.40 -6.08
N ASN A 401 22.61 5.90 -7.03
CA ASN A 401 21.35 6.57 -6.71
C ASN A 401 20.36 5.62 -6.03
N MET A 402 20.35 4.34 -6.43
CA MET A 402 19.49 3.33 -5.81
C MET A 402 19.90 3.06 -4.36
N GLU A 403 21.19 2.90 -4.06
CA GLU A 403 21.67 2.75 -2.69
C GLU A 403 21.22 3.94 -1.82
N ASP A 404 21.47 5.14 -2.33
CA ASP A 404 21.22 6.39 -1.63
C ASP A 404 19.72 6.62 -1.34
N GLU A 405 18.86 6.36 -2.34
CA GLU A 405 17.41 6.52 -2.22
C GLU A 405 16.77 5.42 -1.36
N ILE A 406 17.18 4.14 -1.51
CA ILE A 406 16.68 3.04 -0.68
C ILE A 406 17.15 3.22 0.78
N GLY A 407 18.40 3.62 0.99
CA GLY A 407 18.96 3.89 2.32
C GLY A 407 18.22 5.01 3.05
N LYS A 408 17.97 6.14 2.39
CA LYS A 408 17.15 7.24 2.94
C LYS A 408 15.74 6.77 3.29
N TYR A 409 15.13 5.96 2.41
CA TYR A 409 13.80 5.42 2.64
C TYR A 409 13.77 4.49 3.86
N LEU A 410 14.70 3.53 3.97
CA LEU A 410 14.83 2.65 5.13
C LEU A 410 15.10 3.42 6.43
N GLY A 411 15.88 4.50 6.36
CA GLY A 411 16.09 5.45 7.46
C GLY A 411 14.77 6.04 7.97
N LEU A 412 13.93 6.55 7.08
CA LEU A 412 12.60 7.06 7.43
C LEU A 412 11.69 5.97 8.02
N VAL A 413 11.74 4.74 7.49
CA VAL A 413 10.98 3.61 8.06
C VAL A 413 11.45 3.29 9.47
N SER A 414 12.75 3.45 9.75
CA SER A 414 13.37 3.15 11.04
C SER A 414 12.89 4.06 12.19
N GLU A 415 12.42 5.27 11.88
CA GLU A 415 11.90 6.24 12.84
C GLU A 415 10.48 5.87 13.34
N GLY A 416 9.80 4.94 12.67
CA GLY A 416 8.48 4.46 13.03
C GLY A 416 8.45 3.54 14.26
N ARG A 417 7.24 3.11 14.66
CA ARG A 417 7.06 2.05 15.65
C ARG A 417 7.34 0.70 15.01
N LEU A 418 8.50 0.11 15.29
CA LEU A 418 8.94 -1.15 14.71
C LEU A 418 8.83 -2.33 15.67
N SER A 419 8.45 -3.50 15.13
CA SER A 419 8.69 -4.79 15.78
C SER A 419 10.20 -5.14 15.80
N GLY A 420 10.60 -6.11 16.63
CA GLY A 420 11.98 -6.60 16.65
C GLY A 420 12.41 -7.18 15.30
N GLU A 421 11.52 -7.94 14.65
CA GLU A 421 11.72 -8.47 13.29
C GLU A 421 11.93 -7.35 12.27
N SER A 422 11.12 -6.30 12.32
CA SER A 422 11.22 -5.17 11.37
C SER A 422 12.56 -4.43 11.50
N LYS A 423 13.09 -4.27 12.72
CA LYS A 423 14.42 -3.67 12.94
C LYS A 423 15.53 -4.52 12.35
N ASN A 424 15.47 -5.84 12.54
CA ASN A 424 16.44 -6.77 11.97
C ASN A 424 16.37 -6.78 10.44
N ALA A 425 15.15 -6.75 9.87
CA ALA A 425 14.94 -6.68 8.44
C ALA A 425 15.58 -5.41 7.84
N ILE A 426 15.33 -4.23 8.43
CA ILE A 426 15.95 -2.98 7.97
C ILE A 426 17.48 -3.05 8.05
N ALA A 427 18.05 -3.58 9.14
CA ALA A 427 19.49 -3.72 9.26
C ALA A 427 20.10 -4.66 8.21
N CYS A 428 19.40 -5.76 7.87
CA CYS A 428 19.83 -6.66 6.80
C CYS A 428 19.72 -5.99 5.43
N MET A 429 18.61 -5.28 5.16
CA MET A 429 18.40 -4.55 3.90
C MET A 429 19.43 -3.44 3.68
N LEU A 430 19.83 -2.71 4.74
CA LEU A 430 20.90 -1.71 4.65
C LEU A 430 22.25 -2.35 4.30
N ARG A 431 22.50 -3.59 4.76
CA ARG A 431 23.67 -4.35 4.33
C ARG A 431 23.51 -4.82 2.89
N GLU A 432 22.34 -5.33 2.50
CA GLU A 432 22.07 -5.79 1.13
C GLU A 432 22.33 -4.68 0.10
N ILE A 433 21.85 -3.45 0.33
CA ILE A 433 22.06 -2.34 -0.62
C ILE A 433 23.53 -1.91 -0.72
N GLY A 434 24.29 -1.91 0.37
CA GLY A 434 25.71 -1.57 0.33
C GLY A 434 26.54 -2.62 -0.40
N GLU A 435 26.24 -3.91 -0.21
CA GLU A 435 26.91 -4.98 -0.95
C GLU A 435 26.49 -4.99 -2.43
N LEU A 436 25.25 -4.58 -2.76
CA LEU A 436 24.79 -4.41 -4.15
C LEU A 436 25.47 -3.23 -4.87
N GLU A 437 25.72 -2.12 -4.17
CA GLU A 437 26.53 -1.02 -4.67
C GLU A 437 27.95 -1.50 -4.96
N SER A 438 28.56 -2.26 -4.04
CA SER A 438 29.91 -2.79 -4.22
C SER A 438 30.03 -3.78 -5.39
N ILE A 439 28.94 -4.48 -5.74
CA ILE A 439 28.83 -5.25 -6.99
C ILE A 439 28.84 -4.31 -8.20
N GLY A 440 28.04 -3.25 -8.19
CA GLY A 440 28.02 -2.22 -9.24
C GLY A 440 29.41 -1.62 -9.48
N ASP A 441 30.08 -1.23 -8.41
CA ASP A 441 31.45 -0.71 -8.39
C ASP A 441 32.46 -1.68 -8.99
N SER A 442 32.41 -2.95 -8.58
CA SER A 442 33.26 -4.01 -9.14
C SER A 442 33.05 -4.15 -10.65
N ILE A 443 31.79 -4.17 -11.11
CA ILE A 443 31.46 -4.27 -12.54
C ILE A 443 31.94 -3.03 -13.30
N TYR A 444 31.82 -1.84 -12.72
CA TYR A 444 32.34 -0.61 -13.31
C TYR A 444 33.88 -0.66 -13.42
N HIS A 445 34.56 -1.15 -12.39
CA HIS A 445 36.01 -1.35 -12.40
C HIS A 445 36.47 -2.32 -13.49
N LEU A 446 35.70 -3.37 -13.82
CA LEU A 446 35.98 -4.22 -14.99
C LEU A 446 35.99 -3.38 -16.28
N GLY A 447 34.96 -2.54 -16.50
CA GLY A 447 34.90 -1.63 -17.64
C GLY A 447 36.05 -0.63 -17.68
N ARG A 448 36.43 -0.09 -16.52
CA ARG A 448 37.55 0.85 -16.37
C ARG A 448 38.90 0.21 -16.69
N THR A 449 39.09 -1.05 -16.31
CA THR A 449 40.28 -1.85 -16.68
C THR A 449 40.37 -2.01 -18.19
N LEU A 450 39.25 -2.30 -18.88
CA LEU A 450 39.22 -2.37 -20.34
C LEU A 450 39.50 -1.02 -21.02
N SER A 451 38.96 0.08 -20.48
CA SER A 451 39.23 1.43 -20.98
C SER A 451 40.71 1.79 -20.85
N ARG A 452 41.32 1.54 -19.67
CA ARG A 452 42.76 1.76 -19.46
C ARG A 452 43.63 0.90 -20.35
N LEU A 453 43.23 -0.35 -20.61
CA LEU A 453 43.95 -1.25 -21.52
C LEU A 453 43.92 -0.70 -22.96
N ARG A 454 42.80 -0.14 -23.43
CA ARG A 454 42.73 0.48 -24.77
C ARG A 454 43.52 1.78 -24.87
N GLU A 455 43.44 2.62 -23.84
CA GLU A 455 44.04 3.96 -23.88
C GLU A 455 45.57 3.90 -23.73
N TYR A 456 46.07 3.00 -22.88
CA TYR A 456 47.49 2.96 -22.51
C TYR A 456 48.17 1.60 -22.74
N GLY A 457 47.43 0.56 -23.11
CA GLY A 457 47.98 -0.75 -23.39
C GLY A 457 48.59 -0.81 -24.79
N GLU A 458 49.77 -1.40 -24.88
CA GLU A 458 50.44 -1.67 -26.16
C GLU A 458 50.05 -3.05 -26.73
N GLU A 459 49.38 -3.87 -25.91
CA GLU A 459 48.97 -5.24 -26.20
C GLU A 459 47.49 -5.43 -25.84
N THR A 460 46.84 -6.39 -26.51
CA THR A 460 45.49 -6.87 -26.16
C THR A 460 45.57 -8.21 -25.47
N PHE A 461 44.55 -8.58 -24.71
CA PHE A 461 44.46 -9.93 -24.13
C PHE A 461 44.60 -11.01 -25.21
N ASN A 462 45.41 -12.04 -24.93
CA ASN A 462 45.59 -13.17 -25.83
C ASN A 462 44.39 -14.15 -25.76
N GLU A 463 44.37 -15.17 -26.60
CA GLU A 463 43.23 -16.12 -26.66
C GLU A 463 43.03 -16.90 -25.35
N GLU A 464 44.12 -17.27 -24.67
CA GLU A 464 44.08 -17.97 -23.38
C GLU A 464 43.43 -17.06 -22.31
N GLN A 465 43.91 -15.82 -22.18
CA GLN A 465 43.39 -14.82 -21.26
C GLN A 465 41.91 -14.51 -21.54
N ASN A 466 41.52 -14.30 -22.80
CA ASN A 466 40.12 -14.06 -23.17
C ASN A 466 39.23 -15.26 -22.82
N THR A 467 39.74 -16.49 -22.93
CA THR A 467 39.00 -17.70 -22.54
C THR A 467 38.73 -17.71 -21.04
N TYR A 468 39.74 -17.40 -20.23
CA TYR A 468 39.60 -17.35 -18.77
C TYR A 468 38.74 -16.15 -18.29
N ILE A 469 38.88 -14.97 -18.92
CA ILE A 469 38.04 -13.80 -18.67
C ILE A 469 36.56 -14.14 -18.92
N ASN A 470 36.23 -14.71 -20.08
CA ASN A 470 34.85 -15.09 -20.40
C ASN A 470 34.31 -16.16 -19.44
N LYS A 471 35.16 -17.08 -18.99
CA LYS A 471 34.80 -18.05 -17.96
C LYS A 471 34.51 -17.38 -16.61
N ALA A 472 35.30 -16.41 -16.20
CA ALA A 472 35.07 -15.64 -14.97
C ALA A 472 33.76 -14.85 -15.05
N LEU A 473 33.55 -14.09 -16.13
CA LEU A 473 32.32 -13.32 -16.35
C LEU A 473 31.06 -14.20 -16.34
N LYS A 474 31.15 -15.40 -16.90
CA LYS A 474 30.04 -16.37 -16.86
C LYS A 474 29.74 -16.85 -15.44
N ILE A 475 30.75 -17.12 -14.63
CA ILE A 475 30.57 -17.50 -13.22
C ILE A 475 29.96 -16.35 -12.42
N VAL A 476 30.37 -15.10 -12.69
CA VAL A 476 29.77 -13.91 -12.05
C VAL A 476 28.30 -13.75 -12.46
N ASP A 477 27.93 -13.93 -13.73
CA ASP A 477 26.50 -13.92 -14.14
C ASP A 477 25.71 -15.06 -13.48
N GLU A 478 26.27 -16.28 -13.40
CA GLU A 478 25.67 -17.40 -12.66
C GLU A 478 25.42 -17.02 -11.19
N SER A 479 26.38 -16.35 -10.54
CA SER A 479 26.27 -15.86 -9.16
C SER A 479 25.16 -14.82 -9.00
N LEU A 480 25.11 -13.82 -9.88
CA LEU A 480 24.08 -12.77 -9.85
C LEU A 480 22.67 -13.35 -10.09
N VAL A 481 22.53 -14.33 -10.97
CA VAL A 481 21.26 -15.04 -11.17
C VAL A 481 20.82 -15.75 -9.90
N ALA A 482 21.72 -16.49 -9.26
CA ALA A 482 21.43 -17.20 -8.02
C ALA A 482 21.03 -16.23 -6.89
N MET A 483 21.71 -15.08 -6.78
CA MET A 483 21.37 -14.00 -5.86
C MET A 483 19.97 -13.43 -6.09
N ILE A 484 19.63 -13.07 -7.33
CA ILE A 484 18.30 -12.52 -7.67
C ILE A 484 17.20 -13.54 -7.35
N ASN A 485 17.45 -14.83 -7.59
CA ASN A 485 16.52 -15.90 -7.20
C ASN A 485 16.30 -15.93 -5.69
N VAL A 486 17.37 -15.79 -4.88
CA VAL A 486 17.29 -15.74 -3.42
C VAL A 486 16.56 -14.49 -2.93
N LEU A 487 16.87 -13.32 -3.46
CA LEU A 487 16.18 -12.06 -3.16
C LEU A 487 14.68 -12.15 -3.47
N SER A 488 14.32 -12.86 -4.55
CA SER A 488 12.93 -13.04 -4.99
C SER A 488 12.16 -14.15 -4.24
N LEU A 489 12.82 -14.94 -3.38
CA LEU A 489 12.13 -15.99 -2.63
C LEU A 489 11.12 -15.39 -1.65
N PRO A 490 9.91 -15.96 -1.51
CA PRO A 490 9.00 -15.59 -0.43
C PRO A 490 9.69 -15.71 0.94
N GLU A 491 9.44 -14.77 1.85
CA GLU A 491 10.06 -14.71 3.19
C GLU A 491 9.94 -16.03 3.98
N GLU A 492 8.84 -16.75 3.81
CA GLU A 492 8.53 -18.00 4.51
C GLU A 492 9.45 -19.18 4.12
N LYS A 493 10.22 -19.03 3.04
CA LYS A 493 11.16 -20.07 2.59
C LYS A 493 12.55 -19.83 3.16
N THR A 494 13.09 -20.89 3.75
CA THR A 494 14.50 -20.96 4.16
C THR A 494 15.41 -20.85 2.93
N VAL A 495 16.52 -20.13 3.10
CA VAL A 495 17.51 -19.96 2.05
C VAL A 495 18.51 -21.10 2.13
N ASN A 496 18.73 -21.79 1.02
CA ASN A 496 19.78 -22.80 0.90
C ASN A 496 20.99 -22.18 0.20
N LEU A 497 22.09 -22.03 0.95
CA LEU A 497 23.31 -21.39 0.47
C LEU A 497 24.22 -22.31 -0.37
N LYS A 498 23.92 -23.61 -0.46
CA LYS A 498 24.82 -24.61 -1.06
C LYS A 498 25.19 -24.29 -2.52
N GLU A 499 24.23 -23.78 -3.29
CA GLU A 499 24.48 -23.36 -4.67
C GLU A 499 25.42 -22.16 -4.74
N ASN A 500 25.14 -21.11 -3.95
CA ASN A 500 25.93 -19.88 -3.93
C ASN A 500 27.39 -20.14 -3.48
N ILE A 501 27.59 -20.93 -2.43
CA ILE A 501 28.92 -21.35 -1.96
C ILE A 501 29.67 -22.10 -3.07
N GLY A 502 29.00 -23.01 -3.78
CA GLY A 502 29.62 -23.75 -4.87
C GLY A 502 30.02 -22.87 -6.07
N ILE A 503 29.33 -21.75 -6.29
CA ILE A 503 29.68 -20.77 -7.33
C ILE A 503 30.89 -19.93 -6.89
N GLU A 504 30.90 -19.47 -5.64
CA GLU A 504 32.02 -18.74 -5.02
C GLU A 504 33.32 -19.56 -5.04
N ASP A 505 33.26 -20.81 -4.58
CA ASP A 505 34.42 -21.73 -4.61
C ASP A 505 35.00 -21.89 -6.02
N ARG A 506 34.13 -22.05 -7.03
CA ARG A 506 34.55 -22.15 -8.44
C ARG A 506 35.25 -20.88 -8.93
N LEU A 507 34.82 -19.71 -8.47
CA LEU A 507 35.42 -18.43 -8.84
C LEU A 507 36.78 -18.24 -8.17
N ASN A 508 36.89 -18.58 -6.88
CA ASN A 508 38.13 -18.56 -6.11
C ASN A 508 39.21 -19.50 -6.68
N GLU A 509 38.80 -20.73 -7.05
CA GLU A 509 39.68 -21.66 -7.75
C GLU A 509 40.13 -21.15 -9.11
N LEU A 510 39.25 -20.45 -9.85
CA LEU A 510 39.58 -19.85 -11.14
C LEU A 510 40.60 -18.73 -10.97
N ARG A 511 40.38 -17.84 -9.99
CA ARG A 511 41.27 -16.72 -9.67
C ARG A 511 42.66 -17.20 -9.28
N THR A 512 42.73 -18.23 -8.43
CA THR A 512 44.00 -18.84 -8.01
C THR A 512 44.77 -19.39 -9.22
N ARG A 513 44.10 -20.18 -10.07
CA ARG A 513 44.70 -20.74 -11.30
C ARG A 513 45.20 -19.66 -12.27
N CYS A 514 44.40 -18.62 -12.49
CA CYS A 514 44.79 -17.51 -13.36
C CYS A 514 46.00 -16.76 -12.80
N THR A 515 46.07 -16.58 -11.48
CA THR A 515 47.18 -15.90 -10.80
C THR A 515 48.48 -16.67 -10.93
N GLU A 516 48.47 -17.97 -10.64
CA GLU A 516 49.64 -18.85 -10.77
C GLU A 516 50.16 -18.89 -12.21
N ARG A 517 49.26 -19.16 -13.17
CA ARG A 517 49.59 -19.19 -14.60
C ARG A 517 50.14 -17.86 -15.10
N ASN A 518 49.62 -16.73 -14.59
CA ASN A 518 50.08 -15.41 -15.00
C ASN A 518 51.53 -15.13 -14.56
N VAL A 519 51.91 -15.57 -13.35
CA VAL A 519 53.29 -15.44 -12.87
C VAL A 519 54.25 -16.26 -13.74
N GLU A 520 53.88 -17.49 -14.08
CA GLU A 520 54.67 -18.35 -14.97
C GLU A 520 54.83 -17.74 -16.36
N ALA A 521 53.73 -17.27 -16.95
CA ALA A 521 53.73 -16.70 -18.30
C ALA A 521 54.57 -15.42 -18.41
N ILE A 522 54.51 -14.54 -17.39
CA ILE A 522 55.36 -13.34 -17.32
C ILE A 522 56.85 -13.73 -17.20
N ASN A 523 57.17 -14.70 -16.34
CA ASN A 523 58.56 -15.17 -16.17
C ASN A 523 59.11 -15.79 -17.45
N ASN A 524 58.26 -16.49 -18.21
CA ASN A 524 58.57 -17.09 -19.50
C ASN A 524 58.55 -16.06 -20.66
N LYS A 525 58.20 -14.79 -20.40
CA LYS A 525 58.07 -13.71 -21.39
C LYS A 525 57.05 -14.00 -22.49
N GLU A 526 55.98 -14.74 -22.16
CA GLU A 526 54.88 -15.01 -23.09
C GLU A 526 54.07 -13.74 -23.40
N TYR A 527 54.03 -12.78 -22.47
CA TYR A 527 53.47 -11.44 -22.64
C TYR A 527 54.08 -10.45 -21.64
N SER A 528 53.83 -9.15 -21.80
CA SER A 528 54.40 -8.13 -20.92
C SER A 528 53.83 -8.17 -19.50
N TYR A 529 54.66 -7.74 -18.53
CA TYR A 529 54.24 -7.55 -17.14
C TYR A 529 52.98 -6.67 -17.04
N ARG A 530 52.92 -5.61 -17.84
CA ARG A 530 51.81 -4.66 -17.84
C ARG A 530 50.49 -5.29 -18.31
N LEU A 531 50.50 -6.10 -19.38
CA LEU A 531 49.32 -6.85 -19.81
C LEU A 531 48.88 -7.84 -18.73
N GLY A 532 49.84 -8.51 -18.09
CA GLY A 532 49.59 -9.43 -16.98
C GLY A 532 48.95 -8.75 -15.77
N THR A 533 49.30 -7.49 -15.47
CA THR A 533 48.63 -6.70 -14.41
C THR A 533 47.18 -6.44 -14.75
N TYR A 534 46.86 -5.95 -15.96
CA TYR A 534 45.46 -5.73 -16.36
C TYR A 534 44.64 -7.02 -16.34
N TYR A 535 45.23 -8.14 -16.72
CA TYR A 535 44.58 -9.45 -16.70
C TYR A 535 44.21 -9.87 -15.27
N ILE A 536 45.16 -9.78 -14.33
CA ILE A 536 44.91 -10.17 -12.94
C ILE A 536 44.00 -9.18 -12.22
N ASP A 537 44.12 -7.87 -12.49
CA ASP A 537 43.18 -6.88 -11.97
C ASP A 537 41.76 -7.22 -12.40
N PHE A 538 41.55 -7.58 -13.68
CA PHE A 538 40.23 -8.00 -14.18
C PHE A 538 39.71 -9.26 -13.48
N ILE A 539 40.55 -10.28 -13.31
CA ILE A 539 40.14 -11.54 -12.66
C ILE A 539 39.85 -11.34 -11.16
N ASN A 540 40.64 -10.51 -10.47
CA ASN A 540 40.41 -10.19 -9.07
C ASN A 540 39.13 -9.38 -8.87
N GLU A 541 38.82 -8.43 -9.75
CA GLU A 541 37.54 -7.68 -9.69
C GLU A 541 36.33 -8.59 -9.96
N CYS A 542 36.46 -9.60 -10.84
CA CYS A 542 35.42 -10.62 -10.98
C CYS A 542 35.21 -11.40 -9.68
N GLU A 543 36.27 -11.80 -8.98
CA GLU A 543 36.18 -12.52 -7.70
C GLU A 543 35.56 -11.67 -6.59
N LYS A 544 36.00 -10.41 -6.44
CA LYS A 544 35.36 -9.45 -5.53
C LYS A 544 33.86 -9.30 -5.78
N ALA A 545 33.44 -9.19 -7.05
CA ALA A 545 32.03 -9.14 -7.40
C ALA A 545 31.28 -10.40 -6.91
N GLY A 546 31.91 -11.58 -6.99
CA GLY A 546 31.37 -12.82 -6.45
C GLY A 546 31.28 -12.84 -4.92
N ASP A 547 32.28 -12.31 -4.22
CA ASP A 547 32.29 -12.19 -2.76
C ASP A 547 31.16 -11.27 -2.26
N TYR A 548 30.97 -10.11 -2.91
CA TYR A 548 29.87 -9.20 -2.59
C TYR A 548 28.51 -9.85 -2.85
N VAL A 549 28.37 -10.63 -3.93
CA VAL A 549 27.17 -11.44 -4.17
C VAL A 549 26.92 -12.40 -3.00
N MET A 550 27.95 -13.10 -2.53
CA MET A 550 27.79 -14.01 -1.40
C MET A 550 27.35 -13.27 -0.13
N ASN A 551 27.91 -12.08 0.14
CA ASN A 551 27.52 -11.26 1.28
C ASN A 551 26.03 -10.86 1.25
N VAL A 552 25.49 -10.49 0.07
CA VAL A 552 24.05 -10.23 -0.11
C VAL A 552 23.24 -11.47 0.26
N VAL A 553 23.58 -12.63 -0.30
CA VAL A 553 22.83 -13.88 -0.05
C VAL A 553 22.91 -14.28 1.44
N GLN A 554 24.06 -14.11 2.09
CA GLN A 554 24.21 -14.35 3.54
C GLN A 554 23.36 -13.39 4.38
N ALA A 555 23.26 -12.12 3.99
CA ALA A 555 22.40 -11.15 4.67
C ALA A 555 20.92 -11.57 4.59
N VAL A 556 20.46 -12.02 3.42
CA VAL A 556 19.09 -12.53 3.23
C VAL A 556 18.85 -13.80 4.05
N ALA A 557 19.82 -14.71 4.09
CA ALA A 557 19.71 -15.94 4.89
C ALA A 557 19.58 -15.63 6.39
N LYS A 558 20.43 -14.74 6.91
CA LYS A 558 20.39 -14.29 8.31
C LYS A 558 19.09 -13.57 8.66
N MET A 559 18.49 -12.83 7.73
CA MET A 559 17.20 -12.19 7.94
C MET A 559 16.06 -13.21 8.16
N ARG A 560 16.21 -14.43 7.66
CA ARG A 560 15.19 -15.49 7.67
C ARG A 560 15.44 -16.60 8.70
N GLU A 561 16.47 -16.46 9.52
CA GLU A 561 16.73 -17.27 10.73
C GLU A 561 15.99 -16.68 11.94
#